data_AF-A0A2D8I317-F1
#
_entry.id   AF-A0A2D8I317-F1
#
_cell.length_a   1.000
_cell.length_b   1.000
_cell.length_c   1.000
_cell.angle_alpha   90.00
_cell.angle_beta   90.00
_cell.angle_gamma   90.00
#
_symmetry.space_group_name_H-M   'P 1'
#
loop_
_entity.id
_entity.type
_entity.pdbx_description
1 polymer ?
#
loop_
_entity_poly.entity_id
_entity_poly.type
_entity_poly.pdbx_seq_one_letter_code
_entity_poly.pdbx_strand_id
1 'polypeptide(L)'
;MKKGSVQQKKLFYPVSDSFREYLTEYKRAAQLPVHYENLLQSVDSYPLINAKNEDTLWQTMVYDQHYGKEIFDGLKEIYVLLRSGGDKNILPNLYVDRVDYCTFGNTKPFRIRIVNQYNDNHDYFYVKKADASRLYGLELEQLLSPNEINFHIDGDTLIEEHIIGVPGDDFIHNY
;
A
#
# COMPACT_ATOMS: atom_id res chain seq x y z
N MET A 1 2.60 30.28 -24.81
CA MET A 1 2.35 29.72 -23.47
C MET A 1 1.39 28.55 -23.60
N LYS A 2 1.83 27.30 -23.39
CA LYS A 2 0.91 26.16 -23.31
C LYS A 2 0.07 26.33 -22.05
N LYS A 3 -1.26 26.40 -22.19
CA LYS A 3 -2.21 26.27 -21.07
C LYS A 3 -1.89 24.94 -20.38
N GLY A 4 -1.39 24.99 -19.14
CA GLY A 4 -1.28 23.79 -18.32
C GLY A 4 -2.66 23.17 -18.21
N SER A 5 -2.81 21.90 -18.59
CA SER A 5 -4.02 21.16 -18.33
C SER A 5 -4.25 21.18 -16.83
N VAL A 6 -5.41 21.69 -16.40
CA VAL A 6 -5.85 21.53 -15.01
C VAL A 6 -6.02 20.03 -14.82
N GLN A 7 -5.06 19.37 -14.16
CA GLN A 7 -5.21 17.97 -13.78
C GLN A 7 -6.47 17.87 -12.93
N GLN A 8 -7.49 17.21 -13.47
CA GLN A 8 -8.71 16.96 -12.71
C GLN A 8 -8.34 16.06 -11.53
N LYS A 9 -8.63 16.55 -10.33
CA LYS A 9 -8.43 15.77 -9.11
C LYS A 9 -9.28 14.51 -9.20
N LYS A 10 -8.67 13.34 -8.96
CA LYS A 10 -9.38 12.07 -8.80
C LYS A 10 -10.56 12.25 -7.83
N LEU A 11 -11.75 11.85 -8.25
CA LEU A 11 -12.94 11.74 -7.40
C LEU A 11 -12.83 10.50 -6.51
N PHE A 12 -13.20 10.65 -5.25
CA PHE A 12 -13.25 9.54 -4.30
C PHE A 12 -14.65 8.94 -4.31
N TYR A 13 -14.74 7.62 -4.48
CA TYR A 13 -16.01 6.89 -4.54
C TYR A 13 -16.13 5.99 -3.31
N PRO A 14 -17.17 6.19 -2.48
CA PRO A 14 -17.39 5.33 -1.32
C PRO A 14 -17.66 3.88 -1.76
N VAL A 15 -17.21 2.93 -0.95
CA VAL A 15 -17.51 1.51 -1.14
C VAL A 15 -18.93 1.25 -0.61
N SER A 16 -19.87 0.94 -1.50
CA SER A 16 -21.26 0.66 -1.14
C SER A 16 -21.40 -0.63 -0.34
N ASP A 17 -22.49 -0.76 0.42
CA ASP A 17 -22.76 -1.97 1.22
C ASP A 17 -22.80 -3.23 0.35
N SER A 18 -23.47 -3.17 -0.80
CA SER A 18 -23.49 -4.28 -1.77
C SER A 18 -22.10 -4.67 -2.28
N PHE A 19 -21.19 -3.70 -2.44
CA PHE A 19 -19.83 -4.00 -2.86
C PHE A 19 -19.01 -4.57 -1.69
N ARG A 20 -19.26 -4.15 -0.45
CA ARG A 20 -18.66 -4.76 0.74
C ARG A 20 -19.11 -6.21 0.94
N GLU A 21 -20.37 -6.50 0.68
CA GLU A 21 -20.91 -7.87 0.68
C GLU A 21 -20.17 -8.74 -0.36
N TYR A 22 -20.05 -8.26 -1.60
CA TYR A 22 -19.25 -8.92 -2.63
C TYR A 22 -17.80 -9.15 -2.18
N LEU A 23 -17.11 -8.12 -1.69
CA LEU A 23 -15.72 -8.25 -1.24
C LEU A 23 -15.58 -9.28 -0.10
N THR A 24 -16.60 -9.41 0.75
CA THR A 24 -16.63 -10.43 1.80
C THR A 24 -16.84 -11.83 1.23
N GLU A 25 -17.82 -11.99 0.33
CA GLU A 25 -18.14 -13.26 -0.33
C GLU A 25 -16.93 -13.82 -1.09
N TYR A 26 -16.18 -12.95 -1.77
CA TYR A 26 -14.99 -13.31 -2.55
C TYR A 26 -13.67 -13.24 -1.75
N LYS A 27 -13.75 -13.24 -0.41
CA LYS A 27 -12.58 -13.29 0.51
C LYS A 27 -11.57 -12.14 0.32
N ARG A 28 -12.04 -10.98 -0.15
CA ARG A 28 -11.29 -9.73 -0.19
C ARG A 28 -11.40 -8.94 1.11
N ALA A 29 -12.40 -9.19 1.96
CA ALA A 29 -12.45 -8.61 3.29
C ALA A 29 -11.60 -9.43 4.29
N ALA A 30 -10.82 -8.76 5.14
CA ALA A 30 -10.05 -9.39 6.21
C ALA A 30 -9.90 -8.41 7.38
N GLN A 31 -9.86 -8.90 8.62
CA GLN A 31 -9.56 -8.04 9.77
C GLN A 31 -8.09 -7.63 9.75
N LEU A 32 -7.83 -6.34 9.88
CA LEU A 32 -6.47 -5.79 9.84
C LEU A 32 -6.01 -5.36 11.24
N PRO A 33 -4.76 -5.67 11.63
CA PRO A 33 -4.19 -5.19 12.90
C PRO A 33 -3.81 -3.71 12.85
N VAL A 34 -3.68 -3.12 11.65
CA VAL A 34 -3.31 -1.72 11.43
C VAL A 34 -4.18 -1.14 10.33
N HIS A 35 -4.86 -0.03 10.64
CA HIS A 35 -5.63 0.75 9.67
C HIS A 35 -4.86 1.97 9.18
N TYR A 36 -5.33 2.57 8.09
CA TYR A 36 -4.75 3.79 7.52
C TYR A 36 -4.64 4.93 8.56
N GLU A 37 -5.67 5.12 9.38
CA GLU A 37 -5.71 6.18 10.38
C GLU A 37 -4.69 5.98 11.53
N ASN A 38 -4.27 4.73 11.78
CA ASN A 38 -3.21 4.44 12.73
C ASN A 38 -1.86 4.96 12.24
N LEU A 39 -1.58 4.85 10.94
CA LEU A 39 -0.33 5.29 10.32
C LEU A 39 -0.22 6.83 10.25
N LEU A 40 -1.33 7.55 10.38
CA LEU A 40 -1.31 9.01 10.48
C LEU A 40 -0.85 9.54 11.84
N GLN A 41 -0.78 8.69 12.87
CA GLN A 41 -0.39 9.09 14.23
C GLN A 41 1.15 9.20 14.41
N SER A 42 1.88 9.50 13.35
CA SER A 42 3.32 9.75 13.42
C SER A 42 3.62 10.99 14.25
N VAL A 43 4.73 10.96 15.00
CA VAL A 43 5.21 12.12 15.77
C VAL A 43 6.07 13.07 14.95
N ASP A 44 6.67 12.58 13.86
CA ASP A 44 7.52 13.36 12.96
C ASP A 44 7.59 12.68 11.58
N SER A 45 8.20 13.36 10.60
CA SER A 45 8.48 12.80 9.29
C SER A 45 9.64 13.54 8.62
N TYR A 46 10.34 12.87 7.70
CA TYR A 46 11.42 13.50 6.93
C TYR A 46 11.37 13.09 5.45
N PRO A 47 11.85 13.94 4.53
CA PRO A 47 11.85 13.63 3.10
C PRO A 47 12.68 12.38 2.78
N LEU A 48 12.12 11.50 1.97
CA LEU A 48 12.85 10.38 1.39
C LEU A 48 13.60 10.88 0.15
N ILE A 49 14.93 10.95 0.28
CA ILE A 49 15.83 11.38 -0.79
C ILE A 49 16.39 10.14 -1.51
N ASN A 50 16.40 10.16 -2.84
CA ASN A 50 16.95 9.06 -3.64
C ASN A 50 18.49 9.09 -3.71
N ALA A 51 19.09 8.07 -4.33
CA ALA A 51 20.55 7.98 -4.48
C ALA A 51 21.20 9.11 -5.31
N LYS A 52 20.40 9.87 -6.06
CA LYS A 52 20.83 11.05 -6.83
C LYS A 52 20.66 12.37 -6.06
N ASN A 53 20.30 12.29 -4.78
CA ASN A 53 20.02 13.45 -3.93
C ASN A 53 18.78 14.26 -4.38
N GLU A 54 17.80 13.59 -4.97
CA GLU A 54 16.53 14.20 -5.41
C GLU A 54 15.39 13.80 -4.47
N ASP A 55 14.46 14.74 -4.26
CA ASP A 55 13.24 14.50 -3.48
C ASP A 55 12.31 13.53 -4.22
N THR A 56 11.93 12.43 -3.56
CA THR A 56 11.02 11.44 -4.13
C THR A 56 9.53 11.80 -3.98
N LEU A 57 9.22 12.89 -3.27
CA LEU A 57 7.88 13.31 -2.84
C LEU A 57 7.23 12.36 -1.82
N TRP A 58 8.02 11.44 -1.26
CA TRP A 58 7.63 10.63 -0.11
C TRP A 58 8.26 11.18 1.16
N GLN A 59 7.56 11.05 2.29
CA GLN A 59 8.07 11.35 3.62
C GLN A 59 8.14 10.06 4.41
N THR A 60 9.29 9.73 4.98
CA THR A 60 9.39 8.61 5.92
C THR A 60 8.82 9.05 7.27
N MET A 61 7.87 8.28 7.78
CA MET A 61 7.11 8.57 8.99
C MET A 61 7.84 8.04 10.22
N VAL A 62 7.84 8.84 11.29
CA VAL A 62 8.45 8.50 12.58
C VAL A 62 7.35 8.32 13.60
N TYR A 63 7.36 7.20 14.31
CA TYR A 63 6.41 6.89 15.38
C TYR A 63 7.14 6.92 16.74
N ASP A 64 6.40 7.15 17.82
CA ASP A 64 6.97 6.95 19.15
C ASP A 64 7.33 5.47 19.37
N GLN A 65 8.24 5.18 20.30
CA GLN A 65 8.77 3.82 20.46
C GLN A 65 7.71 2.78 20.87
N HIS A 66 6.72 3.17 21.68
CA HIS A 66 5.74 2.23 22.19
C HIS A 66 4.72 1.91 21.10
N TYR A 67 4.12 2.95 20.52
CA TYR A 67 3.15 2.82 19.44
C TYR A 67 3.79 2.25 18.16
N GLY A 68 5.00 2.68 17.83
CA GLY A 68 5.74 2.21 16.67
C GLY A 68 6.00 0.71 16.70
N LYS A 69 6.21 0.12 17.89
CA LYS A 69 6.34 -1.33 18.04
C LYS A 69 5.04 -2.05 17.65
N GLU A 70 3.90 -1.60 18.18
CA GLU A 70 2.58 -2.18 17.87
C GLU A 70 2.25 -2.06 16.38
N ILE A 71 2.51 -0.88 15.80
CA ILE A 71 2.31 -0.64 14.37
C ILE A 71 3.21 -1.55 13.54
N PHE A 72 4.49 -1.67 13.87
CA PHE A 72 5.41 -2.46 13.06
C PHE A 72 5.15 -3.96 13.18
N ASP A 73 4.71 -4.43 14.34
CA ASP A 73 4.26 -5.82 14.51
C ASP A 73 3.01 -6.11 13.67
N GLY A 74 2.01 -5.22 13.69
CA GLY A 74 0.81 -5.37 12.86
C GLY A 74 1.09 -5.24 11.35
N LEU A 75 2.04 -4.39 10.93
CA LEU A 75 2.45 -4.29 9.52
C LEU A 75 3.14 -5.57 9.01
N LYS A 76 3.89 -6.28 9.86
CA LYS A 76 4.43 -7.61 9.50
C LYS A 76 3.32 -8.64 9.33
N GLU A 77 2.31 -8.62 10.19
CA GLU A 77 1.14 -9.49 10.06
C GLU A 77 0.37 -9.23 8.75
N ILE A 78 0.19 -7.96 8.38
CA ILE A 78 -0.39 -7.57 7.10
C ILE A 78 0.43 -8.10 5.92
N TYR A 79 1.76 -8.01 5.98
CA TYR A 79 2.62 -8.54 4.93
C TYR A 79 2.45 -10.06 4.76
N VAL A 80 2.39 -10.81 5.87
CA VAL A 80 2.17 -12.27 5.85
C VAL A 80 0.79 -12.64 5.31
N LEU A 81 -0.23 -11.85 5.65
CA LEU A 81 -1.57 -11.98 5.09
C LEU A 81 -1.55 -11.83 3.56
N LEU A 82 -0.81 -10.85 3.02
CA LEU A 82 -0.73 -10.58 1.58
C LEU A 82 0.09 -11.63 0.80
N ARG A 83 1.25 -12.07 1.32
CA ARG A 83 2.25 -12.80 0.52
C ARG A 83 2.34 -14.31 0.77
N SER A 84 1.96 -14.80 1.95
CA SER A 84 2.30 -16.16 2.37
C SER A 84 1.08 -17.05 2.60
N GLY A 85 -0.09 -16.67 2.08
CA GLY A 85 -1.36 -17.32 2.41
C GLY A 85 -1.62 -17.37 3.92
N GLY A 86 -1.00 -16.47 4.69
CA GLY A 86 -1.06 -16.45 6.15
C GLY A 86 -0.02 -17.31 6.89
N ASP A 87 1.07 -17.79 6.27
CA ASP A 87 2.12 -18.54 7.00
C ASP A 87 2.88 -17.66 8.01
N LYS A 88 2.46 -17.73 9.27
CA LYS A 88 3.03 -16.97 10.38
C LYS A 88 4.46 -17.36 10.75
N ASN A 89 4.99 -18.48 10.24
CA ASN A 89 6.35 -18.92 10.57
C ASN A 89 7.43 -17.93 10.09
N ILE A 90 7.12 -17.09 9.10
CA ILE A 90 8.09 -16.11 8.59
C ILE A 90 8.13 -14.81 9.41
N LEU A 91 7.13 -14.52 10.23
CA LEU A 91 7.02 -13.26 11.00
C LEU A 91 8.29 -12.89 11.78
N PRO A 92 8.97 -13.80 12.49
CA PRO A 92 10.17 -13.46 13.26
C PRO A 92 11.34 -12.97 12.39
N ASN A 93 11.37 -13.36 11.12
CA ASN A 93 12.42 -13.00 10.17
C ASN A 93 12.12 -11.70 9.41
N LEU A 94 10.96 -11.07 9.66
CA LEU A 94 10.58 -9.84 9.00
C LEU A 94 10.82 -8.63 9.91
N TYR A 95 11.21 -7.51 9.31
CA TYR A 95 11.11 -6.20 9.95
C TYR A 95 10.59 -5.15 8.97
N VAL A 96 9.91 -4.15 9.53
CA VAL A 96 9.55 -2.93 8.80
C VAL A 96 10.80 -2.05 8.77
N ASP A 97 11.35 -1.85 7.58
CA ASP A 97 12.48 -0.94 7.38
C ASP A 97 11.99 0.52 7.42
N ARG A 98 10.91 0.80 6.66
CA ARG A 98 10.33 2.15 6.59
C ARG A 98 8.82 2.13 6.33
N VAL A 99 8.18 3.18 6.84
CA VAL A 99 6.81 3.57 6.47
C VAL A 99 6.89 4.91 5.75
N ASP A 100 6.65 4.91 4.44
CA ASP A 100 6.73 6.11 3.62
C ASP A 100 5.31 6.61 3.32
N TYR A 101 5.04 7.89 3.55
CA TYR A 101 3.78 8.56 3.23
C TYR A 101 3.95 9.42 1.98
N CYS A 102 3.05 9.24 1.01
CA CYS A 102 3.07 10.05 -0.20
C CYS A 102 2.44 11.43 0.07
N THR A 103 3.21 12.50 -0.11
CA THR A 103 2.71 13.88 0.05
C THR A 103 2.05 14.41 -1.22
N PHE A 104 2.29 13.73 -2.34
CA PHE A 104 1.78 14.09 -3.64
C PHE A 104 0.57 13.22 -4.07
N GLY A 105 -0.34 13.81 -4.84
CA GLY A 105 -1.57 13.13 -5.28
C GLY A 105 -2.68 13.11 -4.23
N ASN A 106 -3.89 12.76 -4.66
CA ASN A 106 -5.08 12.92 -3.82
C ASN A 106 -5.31 11.78 -2.82
N THR A 107 -4.85 10.56 -3.14
CA THR A 107 -5.13 9.36 -2.34
C THR A 107 -4.12 9.12 -1.24
N LYS A 108 -3.02 9.88 -1.21
CA LYS A 108 -2.00 9.92 -0.15
C LYS A 108 -1.71 8.54 0.47
N PRO A 109 -1.29 7.55 -0.34
CA PRO A 109 -1.05 6.20 0.14
C PRO A 109 0.16 6.17 1.08
N PHE A 110 0.18 5.17 1.97
CA PHE A 110 1.40 4.72 2.62
C PHE A 110 2.02 3.59 1.82
N ARG A 111 3.35 3.58 1.74
CA ARG A 111 4.16 2.49 1.20
C ARG A 111 5.00 1.93 2.34
N ILE A 112 4.88 0.64 2.58
CA ILE A 112 5.57 -0.05 3.66
C ILE A 112 6.69 -0.85 3.03
N ARG A 113 7.93 -0.60 3.45
CA ARG A 113 9.11 -1.36 3.06
C ARG A 113 9.35 -2.44 4.10
N ILE A 114 9.18 -3.70 3.71
CA ILE A 114 9.45 -4.87 4.55
C ILE A 114 10.74 -5.52 4.08
N VAL A 115 11.56 -5.96 5.03
CA VAL A 115 12.80 -6.68 4.75
C VAL A 115 12.79 -8.03 5.46
N ASN A 116 13.23 -9.06 4.74
CA ASN A 116 13.45 -10.39 5.30
C ASN A 116 14.92 -10.52 5.74
N GLN A 117 15.13 -10.66 7.05
CA GLN A 117 16.45 -10.75 7.68
C GLN A 117 17.25 -11.98 7.21
N TYR A 118 16.58 -13.05 6.77
CA TYR A 118 17.26 -14.29 6.38
C TYR A 118 18.04 -14.16 5.06
N ASN A 119 17.53 -13.37 4.11
CA ASN A 119 18.10 -13.25 2.76
C ASN A 119 18.33 -11.80 2.30
N ASP A 120 18.07 -10.82 3.16
CA ASP A 120 18.17 -9.37 2.89
C ASP A 120 17.31 -8.88 1.70
N ASN A 121 16.34 -9.70 1.28
CA ASN A 121 15.38 -9.30 0.27
C ASN A 121 14.37 -8.33 0.89
N HIS A 122 13.97 -7.35 0.10
CA HIS A 122 12.97 -6.38 0.48
C HIS A 122 11.79 -6.39 -0.48
N ASP A 123 10.64 -6.07 0.05
CA ASP A 123 9.39 -5.96 -0.70
C ASP A 123 8.61 -4.75 -0.22
N TYR A 124 7.57 -4.41 -0.97
CA TYR A 124 6.67 -3.33 -0.64
C TYR A 124 5.22 -3.79 -0.64
N PHE A 125 4.42 -3.15 0.19
CA PHE A 125 2.97 -3.14 0.04
C PHE A 125 2.45 -1.75 0.38
N TYR A 126 1.18 -1.50 0.05
CA TYR A 126 0.57 -0.19 0.22
C TYR A 126 -0.62 -0.27 1.16
N VAL A 127 -0.77 0.77 1.98
CA VAL A 127 -1.97 1.01 2.79
C VAL A 127 -2.63 2.27 2.29
N LYS A 128 -3.90 2.18 1.91
CA LYS A 128 -4.66 3.26 1.27
C LYS A 128 -6.02 3.44 1.94
N LYS A 129 -6.63 4.60 1.75
CA LYS A 129 -8.06 4.75 1.98
C LYS A 129 -8.83 3.93 0.95
N ALA A 130 -9.81 3.16 1.40
CA ALA A 130 -10.63 2.33 0.55
C ALA A 130 -11.47 3.19 -0.40
N ASP A 131 -11.32 2.95 -1.69
CA ASP A 131 -12.00 3.70 -2.74
C ASP A 131 -12.52 2.71 -3.78
N ALA A 132 -13.81 2.80 -4.10
CA ALA A 132 -14.47 1.84 -4.99
C ALA A 132 -13.79 1.79 -6.36
N SER A 133 -13.30 2.92 -6.87
CA SER A 133 -12.63 2.94 -8.17
C SER A 133 -11.31 2.15 -8.18
N ARG A 134 -10.54 2.15 -7.07
CA ARG A 134 -9.33 1.32 -6.96
C ARG A 134 -9.69 -0.15 -6.79
N LEU A 135 -10.70 -0.48 -5.98
CA LEU A 135 -11.13 -1.86 -5.75
C LEU A 135 -11.64 -2.52 -7.04
N TYR A 136 -12.46 -1.82 -7.83
CA TYR A 136 -12.85 -2.31 -9.16
C TYR A 136 -11.65 -2.46 -10.09
N GLY A 137 -10.69 -1.54 -10.02
CA GLY A 137 -9.44 -1.65 -10.78
C GLY A 137 -8.63 -2.89 -10.40
N LEU A 138 -8.52 -3.20 -9.11
CA LEU A 138 -7.83 -4.39 -8.61
C LEU A 138 -8.53 -5.69 -9.02
N GLU A 139 -9.87 -5.74 -8.97
CA GLU A 139 -10.64 -6.87 -9.48
C GLU A 139 -10.45 -7.05 -11.00
N LEU A 140 -10.41 -5.95 -11.75
CA LEU A 140 -10.12 -6.02 -13.19
C LEU A 140 -8.70 -6.49 -13.47
N GLU A 141 -7.71 -5.99 -12.73
CA GLU A 141 -6.32 -6.44 -12.79
C GLU A 141 -6.22 -7.94 -12.49
N GLN A 142 -6.95 -8.44 -11.48
CA GLN A 142 -7.00 -9.88 -11.15
C GLN A 142 -7.54 -10.73 -12.31
N LEU A 143 -8.52 -10.24 -13.06
CA LEU A 143 -9.12 -10.97 -14.19
C LEU A 143 -8.20 -11.02 -15.42
N LEU A 144 -7.34 -10.02 -15.58
CA LEU A 144 -6.50 -9.84 -16.77
C LEU A 144 -5.05 -10.29 -16.56
N SER A 145 -4.57 -10.24 -15.32
CA SER A 145 -3.19 -10.57 -14.97
C SER A 145 -2.97 -12.08 -14.95
N PRO A 146 -1.83 -12.57 -15.46
CA PRO A 146 -1.42 -13.97 -15.25
C PRO A 146 -0.96 -14.23 -13.81
N ASN A 147 -0.60 -13.17 -13.07
CA ASN A 147 -0.23 -13.24 -11.66
C ASN A 147 -1.43 -12.90 -10.79
N GLU A 148 -1.57 -13.57 -9.64
CA GLU A 148 -2.56 -13.19 -8.64
C GLU A 148 -2.32 -11.77 -8.15
N ILE A 149 -3.42 -11.05 -7.88
CA ILE A 149 -3.41 -9.71 -7.31
C ILE A 149 -3.93 -9.80 -5.87
N ASN A 150 -3.02 -9.66 -4.92
CA ASN A 150 -3.31 -9.77 -3.50
C ASN A 150 -3.66 -8.40 -2.91
N PHE A 151 -4.88 -8.29 -2.42
CA PHE A 151 -5.37 -7.12 -1.71
C PHE A 151 -6.48 -7.51 -0.74
N HIS A 152 -6.63 -6.72 0.33
CA HIS A 152 -7.72 -6.86 1.29
C HIS A 152 -8.26 -5.52 1.75
N ILE A 153 -9.51 -5.52 2.20
CA ILE A 153 -10.19 -4.36 2.79
C ILE A 153 -10.65 -4.65 4.23
N ASP A 154 -10.52 -3.64 5.08
CA ASP A 154 -11.16 -3.58 6.39
C ASP A 154 -11.64 -2.15 6.69
N GLY A 155 -12.95 -1.99 6.88
CA GLY A 155 -13.58 -0.68 6.98
C GLY A 155 -13.20 0.21 5.79
N ASP A 156 -12.53 1.33 6.08
CA ASP A 156 -12.05 2.27 5.07
C ASP A 156 -10.55 2.15 4.77
N THR A 157 -9.94 1.02 5.14
CA THR A 157 -8.54 0.70 4.84
C THR A 157 -8.45 -0.36 3.76
N LEU A 158 -7.70 -0.08 2.71
CA LEU A 158 -7.29 -1.01 1.67
C LEU A 158 -5.79 -1.32 1.84
N ILE A 159 -5.44 -2.60 1.89
CA ILE A 159 -4.07 -3.07 1.74
C ILE A 159 -3.91 -3.74 0.39
N GLU A 160 -2.82 -3.47 -0.32
CA GLU A 160 -2.52 -4.11 -1.61
C GLU A 160 -1.03 -4.38 -1.73
N GLU A 161 -0.69 -5.52 -2.33
CA GLU A 161 0.69 -5.85 -2.62
C GLU A 161 1.31 -4.89 -3.64
N HIS A 162 2.63 -4.86 -3.69
CA HIS A 162 3.32 -4.21 -4.79
C HIS A 162 3.19 -5.04 -6.07
N ILE A 163 2.44 -4.49 -7.03
CA ILE A 163 2.33 -5.05 -8.38
C ILE A 163 3.56 -4.58 -9.18
N ILE A 164 4.43 -5.53 -9.52
CA ILE A 164 5.59 -5.27 -10.36
C ILE A 164 5.10 -5.09 -11.80
N GLY A 165 5.39 -3.93 -12.39
CA GLY A 165 5.02 -3.63 -13.77
C GLY A 165 5.97 -2.64 -14.42
N VAL A 166 5.86 -2.52 -15.74
CA VAL A 166 6.51 -1.46 -16.51
C VAL A 166 5.51 -0.30 -16.58
N PRO A 167 5.90 0.95 -16.26
CA PRO A 167 5.06 2.11 -16.50
C PRO A 167 4.52 2.12 -17.93
N GLY A 168 3.24 2.46 -18.12
CA GLY A 168 2.60 2.32 -19.43
C GLY A 168 3.23 3.18 -20.52
N ASP A 169 3.76 4.34 -20.17
CA ASP A 169 4.56 5.20 -21.05
C ASP A 169 5.89 4.54 -21.44
N ASP A 170 6.63 4.01 -20.46
CA ASP A 170 7.86 3.26 -20.73
C ASP A 170 7.59 2.01 -21.59
N PHE A 171 6.46 1.33 -21.37
CA PHE A 171 6.06 0.18 -22.17
C PHE A 171 5.83 0.58 -23.63
N ILE A 172 5.00 1.60 -23.88
CA ILE A 172 4.70 2.11 -25.22
C ILE A 172 5.97 2.57 -25.96
N HIS A 173 6.95 3.12 -25.24
CA HIS A 173 8.19 3.62 -25.84
C HIS A 173 9.23 2.53 -26.11
N ASN A 174 9.28 1.47 -25.31
CA ASN A 174 10.39 0.51 -25.32
C ASN A 174 9.99 -0.93 -25.73
N TYR A 175 8.71 -1.22 -25.95
CA TYR A 175 8.18 -2.53 -26.35
C TYR A 175 7.10 -2.40 -27.43
#